data_AF-A0A1Y0GXV4-F1
#
_entry.id   AF-A0A1Y0GXV4-F1
#
_cell.length_a   1.000
_cell.length_b   1.000
_cell.length_c   1.000
_cell.angle_alpha   90.00
_cell.angle_beta   90.00
_cell.angle_gamma   90.00
#
_symmetry.space_group_name_H-M   'P 1'
#
loop_
_entity.id
_entity.type
_entity.pdbx_description
1 polymer ?
#
loop_
_entity_poly.entity_id
_entity_poly.type
_entity_poly.pdbx_seq_one_letter_code
_entity_poly.pdbx_strand_id
1 'polypeptide(L)'
;MSVTAPAPLSSTILGDGSILMATSGSLTTATYEITFAEALTSVTGFRLEAMEDASLPTGGPGLFPNGNFVINEITAEAVPEPFTLLAVGAGMAFVARRRKN
;
A
#
# COMPACT_ATOMS: atom_id res chain seq x y z
N MET A 1 -3.59 -6.40 5.20
CA MET A 1 -2.89 -5.60 4.18
C MET A 1 -3.91 -4.75 3.45
N SER A 2 -3.58 -3.50 3.12
CA SER A 2 -4.38 -2.64 2.24
C SER A 2 -3.50 -1.99 1.18
N VAL A 3 -4.10 -1.64 0.05
CA VAL A 3 -3.42 -0.97 -1.06
C VAL A 3 -4.24 0.25 -1.46
N THR A 4 -3.57 1.40 -1.53
CA THR A 4 -4.16 2.65 -2.02
C THR A 4 -3.45 3.03 -3.32
N ALA A 5 -4.22 3.20 -4.39
CA ALA A 5 -3.70 3.62 -5.68
C ALA A 5 -4.48 4.84 -6.20
N PRO A 6 -3.82 5.84 -6.78
CA PRO A 6 -4.49 7.00 -7.35
C PRO A 6 -5.20 6.63 -8.66
N ALA A 7 -6.37 7.23 -8.91
CA ALA A 7 -7.03 7.07 -10.21
C ALA A 7 -6.10 7.53 -11.36
N PRO A 8 -6.12 6.87 -12.54
CA PRO A 8 -7.02 5.80 -12.96
C PRO A 8 -6.59 4.38 -12.54
N LEU A 9 -5.60 4.22 -11.65
CA LEU A 9 -5.22 2.90 -11.15
C LEU A 9 -6.29 2.32 -10.23
N SER A 10 -6.37 1.00 -10.26
CA SER A 10 -7.08 0.17 -9.30
C SER A 10 -6.18 -1.00 -8.90
N SER A 11 -6.47 -1.57 -7.74
CA SER A 11 -5.73 -2.72 -7.21
C SER A 11 -6.71 -3.79 -6.71
N THR A 12 -6.34 -5.05 -6.88
CA THR A 12 -7.04 -6.20 -6.32
C THR A 12 -6.04 -7.06 -5.57
N ILE A 13 -6.32 -7.37 -4.31
CA ILE A 13 -5.53 -8.35 -3.55
C ILE A 13 -6.08 -9.74 -3.88
N LEU A 14 -5.25 -10.61 -4.43
CA LEU A 14 -5.62 -11.96 -4.83
C LEU A 14 -5.60 -12.93 -3.64
N GLY A 15 -6.11 -14.14 -3.83
CA GLY A 15 -6.25 -15.14 -2.76
C GLY A 15 -4.92 -15.63 -2.17
N ASP A 16 -3.81 -15.46 -2.88
CA ASP A 16 -2.45 -15.76 -2.43
C ASP A 16 -1.73 -14.54 -1.80
N GLY A 17 -2.42 -13.40 -1.68
CA GLY A 17 -1.88 -12.16 -1.12
C GLY A 17 -1.10 -11.30 -2.12
N SER A 18 -0.95 -11.72 -3.38
CA SER A 18 -0.38 -10.87 -4.43
C SER A 18 -1.32 -9.70 -4.76
N ILE A 19 -0.75 -8.61 -5.30
CA ILE A 19 -1.50 -7.40 -5.66
C ILE A 19 -1.52 -7.31 -7.18
N LEU A 20 -2.69 -7.51 -7.78
CA LEU A 20 -2.91 -7.28 -9.19
C LEU A 20 -3.31 -5.82 -9.42
N MET A 21 -2.51 -5.12 -10.22
CA MET A 21 -2.77 -3.73 -10.60
C MET A 21 -3.49 -3.68 -11.94
N ALA A 22 -4.39 -2.71 -12.11
CA ALA A 22 -5.05 -2.44 -13.38
C ALA A 22 -5.24 -0.93 -13.58
N THR A 23 -5.41 -0.51 -14.83
CA THR A 23 -5.68 0.88 -15.19
C THR A 23 -6.83 0.96 -16.20
N SER A 24 -7.67 1.98 -16.08
CA SER A 24 -8.69 2.31 -17.08
C SER A 24 -8.21 3.38 -18.09
N GLY A 25 -6.98 3.88 -17.95
CA GLY A 25 -6.43 4.94 -18.79
C GLY A 25 -4.91 4.89 -18.93
N SER A 26 -4.36 5.88 -19.64
CA SER A 26 -2.90 6.00 -19.84
C SER A 26 -2.25 6.64 -18.62
N LEU A 27 -1.13 6.06 -18.19
CA LEU A 27 -0.30 6.56 -17.10
C LEU A 27 1.16 6.50 -17.52
N THR A 28 1.90 7.58 -17.21
CA THR A 28 3.35 7.62 -17.39
C THR A 28 4.07 7.10 -16.15
N THR A 29 3.66 7.53 -14.96
CA THR A 29 4.17 7.09 -13.66
C THR A 29 3.06 7.16 -12.62
N ALA A 30 3.16 6.34 -11.57
CA ALA A 30 2.26 6.39 -10.43
C ALA A 30 2.95 5.88 -9.17
N THR A 31 2.50 6.37 -8.02
CA THR A 31 2.88 5.88 -6.69
C THR A 31 1.66 5.25 -6.05
N TYR A 32 1.81 4.04 -5.54
CA TYR A 32 0.79 3.36 -4.74
C TYR A 32 1.37 3.04 -3.36
N GLU A 33 0.50 3.07 -2.36
CA GLU A 33 0.87 2.85 -0.96
C GLU A 33 0.32 1.49 -0.50
N ILE A 34 1.18 0.69 0.13
CA ILE A 34 0.84 -0.62 0.66
C ILE A 34 1.05 -0.58 2.17
N THR A 35 -0.01 -0.86 2.93
CA THR A 35 0.02 -0.88 4.38
C THR A 35 -0.11 -2.30 4.91
N PHE A 36 0.84 -2.70 5.74
CA PHE A 36 0.81 -3.94 6.51
C PHE A 36 0.39 -3.60 7.94
N ALA A 37 -0.58 -4.33 8.49
CA ALA A 37 -1.14 -4.10 9.83
C ALA A 37 -0.69 -5.18 10.84
N GLU A 38 0.34 -5.95 10.47
CA GLU A 38 0.90 -6.96 11.35
C GLU A 38 2.03 -6.35 12.16
N ALA A 39 2.12 -6.73 13.43
CA ALA A 39 3.21 -6.35 14.31
C ALA A 39 4.51 -7.04 13.86
N LEU A 40 5.11 -6.54 12.79
CA LEU A 40 6.38 -7.00 12.28
C LEU A 40 7.49 -6.51 13.22
N THR A 41 7.92 -7.38 14.14
CA THR A 41 9.10 -7.12 14.95
C THR A 41 10.36 -7.50 14.17
N SER A 42 11.39 -6.65 14.20
CA SER A 42 12.73 -6.95 13.64
C SER A 42 12.77 -7.13 12.11
N VAL A 43 12.10 -6.27 11.35
CA VAL A 43 12.20 -6.22 9.88
C VAL A 43 13.64 -5.85 9.47
N THR A 44 14.32 -6.73 8.74
CA THR A 44 15.70 -6.51 8.24
C THR A 44 15.76 -6.20 6.75
N GLY A 45 14.65 -6.33 6.03
CA GLY A 45 14.59 -6.02 4.61
C GLY A 45 13.20 -6.25 4.02
N PHE A 46 13.01 -5.73 2.80
CA PHE A 46 11.83 -5.95 1.98
C PHE A 46 12.24 -6.70 0.72
N ARG A 47 11.42 -7.67 0.32
CA ARG A 47 11.53 -8.35 -0.98
C ARG A 47 10.32 -7.96 -1.80
N LEU A 48 10.57 -7.41 -2.98
CA LEU A 48 9.56 -7.13 -3.98
C LEU A 48 9.70 -8.15 -5.10
N GLU A 49 8.61 -8.84 -5.43
CA GLU A 49 8.53 -9.78 -6.54
C GLU A 49 7.60 -9.20 -7.60
N ALA A 50 8.12 -9.04 -8.82
CA ALA A 50 7.32 -8.66 -9.98
C ALA A 50 6.86 -9.95 -10.68
N MET A 51 5.57 -10.25 -10.59
CA MET A 51 5.00 -11.51 -11.08
C MET A 51 4.27 -11.31 -12.41
N GLU A 52 4.44 -12.26 -13.31
CA GLU A 52 3.67 -12.36 -14.55
C GLU A 52 2.21 -12.72 -14.23
N ASP A 53 1.27 -12.15 -15.00
CA ASP A 53 -0.14 -12.50 -14.93
C ASP A 53 -0.75 -12.39 -16.33
N ALA A 54 -1.54 -13.39 -16.74
CA ALA A 54 -2.10 -13.46 -18.09
C ALA A 54 -3.10 -12.32 -18.41
N SER A 55 -3.62 -11.63 -17.39
CA SER A 55 -4.49 -10.46 -17.56
C SER A 55 -3.73 -9.17 -17.85
N LEU A 56 -2.42 -9.14 -17.62
CA LEU A 56 -1.57 -7.99 -17.86
C LEU A 56 -1.07 -7.93 -19.32
N PRO A 57 -0.69 -6.73 -19.81
CA PRO A 57 -0.09 -6.58 -21.13
C PRO A 57 1.06 -7.56 -21.35
N THR A 58 0.99 -8.28 -22.47
CA THR A 58 1.97 -9.30 -22.89
C THR A 58 2.22 -10.42 -21.86
N GLY A 59 1.39 -10.55 -20.83
CA GLY A 59 1.61 -11.48 -19.71
C GLY A 59 2.71 -11.05 -18.74
N GLY A 60 3.30 -9.85 -18.91
CA GLY A 60 4.37 -9.35 -18.06
C GLY A 60 3.86 -8.69 -16.77
N PRO A 61 4.75 -8.36 -15.81
CA PRO A 61 4.35 -7.72 -14.55
C PRO A 61 3.94 -6.25 -14.69
N GLY A 62 4.17 -5.65 -15.86
CA GLY A 62 3.96 -4.23 -16.11
C GLY A 62 2.64 -3.90 -16.80
N LEU A 63 2.12 -2.70 -16.52
CA LEU A 63 0.93 -2.16 -17.19
C LEU A 63 1.23 -1.48 -18.54
N PHE A 64 2.50 -1.29 -18.87
CA PHE A 64 2.87 -0.67 -20.14
C PHE A 64 2.64 -1.67 -21.29
N PRO A 65 2.30 -1.25 -22.52
CA PRO A 65 1.98 -2.17 -23.61
C PRO A 65 3.06 -3.20 -23.98
N ASN A 66 4.32 -2.96 -23.58
CA ASN A 66 5.43 -3.88 -23.76
C ASN A 66 5.68 -4.82 -22.54
N GLY A 67 4.81 -4.79 -21.52
CA GLY A 67 4.90 -5.62 -20.32
C GLY A 67 5.91 -5.15 -19.27
N ASN A 68 6.59 -4.01 -19.49
CA ASN A 68 7.65 -3.57 -18.58
C ASN A 68 7.12 -3.05 -17.24
N PHE A 69 7.72 -3.53 -16.16
CA PHE A 69 7.55 -3.00 -14.81
C PHE A 69 8.81 -2.23 -14.42
N VAL A 70 8.70 -0.91 -14.25
CA VAL A 70 9.83 -0.02 -13.93
C VAL A 70 9.62 0.58 -12.56
N ILE A 71 10.61 0.43 -11.69
CA ILE A 71 10.62 1.02 -10.36
C ILE A 71 11.67 2.12 -10.35
N ASN A 72 11.27 3.32 -9.95
CA ASN A 72 12.19 4.44 -9.76
C ASN A 72 12.61 4.60 -8.29
N GLU A 73 11.69 4.31 -7.36
CA GLU A 73 11.87 4.58 -5.94
C GLU A 73 11.04 3.61 -5.08
N ILE A 74 11.57 3.27 -3.90
CA ILE A 74 10.86 2.58 -2.83
C ILE A 74 11.12 3.34 -1.54
N THR A 75 10.04 3.73 -0.86
CA THR A 75 10.07 4.29 0.49
C THR A 75 9.37 3.35 1.46
N ALA A 76 9.83 3.31 2.71
CA ALA A 76 9.22 2.53 3.76
C ALA A 76 9.21 3.36 5.05
N GLU A 77 8.05 3.42 5.70
CA GLU A 77 7.87 4.14 6.95
C GLU A 77 7.20 3.22 7.98
N ALA A 78 7.72 3.25 9.21
CA ALA A 78 7.07 2.60 10.33
C ALA A 78 6.02 3.55 10.91
N VAL A 79 4.74 3.28 10.64
CA VAL A 79 3.62 4.06 11.18
C VAL A 79 3.06 3.39 12.44
N PRO A 80 2.61 4.15 13.45
CA PRO A 80 1.92 3.57 14.59
C PRO A 80 0.66 2.82 14.15
N GLU A 81 0.37 1.69 14.79
CA GLU A 81 -0.86 0.95 14.52
C GLU A 81 -2.09 1.88 14.62
N PRO A 82 -3.08 1.79 13.70
CA PRO A 82 -4.21 2.71 13.63
C PRO A 82 -4.94 2.88 14.97
N PHE A 83 -5.01 1.81 15.77
CA PHE A 83 -5.60 1.85 17.11
C PHE A 83 -4.80 2.69 18.11
N THR A 84 -3.46 2.68 18.02
CA THR A 84 -2.59 3.52 18.86
C THR A 84 -2.87 5.00 18.61
N LEU A 85 -3.05 5.40 17.34
CA LEU A 85 -3.42 6.77 17.00
C LEU A 85 -4.79 7.16 17.59
N LEU A 86 -5.78 6.27 17.49
CA LEU A 86 -7.12 6.49 18.04
C LEU A 86 -7.12 6.57 19.58
N ALA A 87 -6.35 5.71 20.23
CA ALA A 87 -6.21 5.68 21.69
C ALA A 87 -5.53 6.95 22.24
N VAL A 88 -4.54 7.50 21.52
CA VAL A 88 -3.92 8.79 21.86
C VAL A 88 -4.93 9.94 21.74
N GLY A 89 -5.72 9.97 20.65
CA GLY A 89 -6.77 10.98 20.46
C GLY A 89 -7.85 10.93 21.55
N ALA A 90 -8.32 9.72 21.88
CA ALA A 90 -9.31 9.52 22.95
C ALA A 90 -8.74 9.88 24.34
N GLY A 91 -7.48 9.54 24.63
CA GLY A 91 -6.80 9.90 25.87
C GLY A 91 -6.68 11.41 26.06
N MET A 92 -6.31 12.15 25.01
CA MET A 92 -6.23 13.62 25.03
C MET A 92 -7.61 14.27 25.27
N ALA A 93 -8.67 13.75 24.65
CA ALA A 93 -10.04 14.22 24.88
C ALA A 93 -10.49 13.99 26.35
N PHE A 94 -10.08 12.88 26.95
CA PHE A 94 -10.39 12.58 28.36
C PHE A 94 -9.64 13.52 29.32
N VAL A 95 -8.37 13.83 29.04
CA VAL A 95 -7.57 14.79 29.81
C VAL A 95 -8.15 16.21 29.71
N ALA A 96 -8.58 16.63 28.53
CA ALA A 96 -9.23 17.92 28.34
C ALA A 96 -10.55 18.05 29.13
N ARG A 97 -11.31 16.95 29.27
CA ARG A 97 -12.58 16.93 30.02
C ARG A 97 -12.40 17.00 31.54
N ARG A 98 -11.25 16.56 32.08
CA ARG A 98 -10.94 16.63 33.52
C ARG A 98 -10.53 18.02 34.02
N ARG A 99 -10.08 18.93 33.15
CA ARG A 99 -9.64 20.29 33.52
C ARG A 99 -10.78 21.30 33.67
N LYS A 100 -12.03 20.91 33.42
CA LYS A 100 -13.21 21.80 33.43
C LYS A 100 -14.10 21.70 34.68
N ASN A 101 -13.68 20.96 35.69
CA ASN A 101 -14.28 20.93 37.03
C ASN A 101 -13.27 21.41 38.06
#